data_AF-A0AAD5R780-F1
#
_entry.id   AF-A0AAD5R780-F1
#
_cell.length_a   1.000
_cell.length_b   1.000
_cell.length_c   1.000
_cell.angle_alpha   90.00
_cell.angle_beta   90.00
_cell.angle_gamma   90.00
#
_symmetry.space_group_name_H-M   'P 1'
#
loop_
_entity.id
_entity.type
_entity.pdbx_description
1 polymer ?
#
loop_
_entity_poly.entity_id
_entity_poly.type
_entity_poly.pdbx_seq_one_letter_code
_entity_poly.pdbx_strand_id
1 'polypeptide(L)'
;MDLHKCPLHGIIVDRDDEGYPMKEIDAGDSTVTQAERERQEEEEYLMDLEAGTGQTFIKKSKKKKKRDSTVRQRLEKKLLDPRTVKRISAALDAACKARIEKRFGHQFVHSMSQ
;
A
#
# COMPACT_ATOMS: atom_id res chain seq x y z
N MET A 1 9.71 33.79 29.27
CA MET A 1 8.75 32.73 29.65
C MET A 1 7.62 32.82 28.65
N ASP A 2 7.43 31.78 27.82
CA ASP A 2 6.35 31.76 26.83
C ASP A 2 5.00 31.65 27.53
N LEU A 3 4.28 32.77 27.60
CA LEU A 3 2.96 32.89 28.24
C LEU A 3 1.83 32.27 27.40
N HIS A 4 2.16 31.47 26.39
CA HIS A 4 1.16 30.83 25.53
C HIS A 4 0.43 29.66 26.22
N LYS A 5 0.99 29.10 27.30
CA LYS A 5 0.39 27.99 28.05
C LYS A 5 0.54 28.17 29.56
N CYS A 6 -0.57 28.10 30.28
CA CYS A 6 -0.60 27.98 31.73
C CYS A 6 -0.43 26.51 32.12
N PRO A 7 0.50 26.15 33.03
CA PRO A 7 0.67 24.77 33.52
C PRO A 7 -0.57 24.19 34.21
N LEU A 8 -1.45 25.05 34.73
CA LEU A 8 -2.66 24.65 35.47
C LEU A 8 -3.90 24.57 34.59
N HIS A 9 -4.04 25.48 33.62
CA HIS A 9 -5.31 25.70 32.89
C HIS A 9 -5.20 25.54 31.37
N GLY A 10 -4.01 25.21 30.85
CA GLY A 10 -3.81 24.96 29.42
C GLY A 10 -3.55 26.23 28.60
N ILE A 11 -4.01 26.24 27.36
CA ILE A 11 -3.70 27.29 26.38
C ILE A 11 -4.37 28.60 26.80
N ILE A 12 -3.58 29.68 26.88
CA ILE A 12 -4.10 31.02 27.20
C ILE A 12 -4.63 31.64 25.91
N VAL A 13 -5.89 32.08 25.93
CA VAL A 13 -6.58 32.68 24.79
C VAL A 13 -7.04 34.08 25.18
N ASP A 14 -6.70 35.07 24.36
CA ASP A 14 -7.09 36.47 24.57
C ASP A 14 -8.60 36.64 24.39
N ARG A 15 -9.25 37.36 25.31
CA ARG A 15 -10.69 37.61 25.33
C ARG A 15 -10.98 39.10 25.19
N ASP A 16 -12.11 39.45 24.60
CA ASP A 16 -12.63 40.83 24.53
C ASP A 16 -13.30 41.28 25.85
N ASP A 17 -13.76 42.53 25.88
CA ASP A 17 -14.37 43.17 27.06
C ASP A 17 -15.68 42.46 27.49
N GLU A 18 -16.35 41.79 26.56
CA GLU A 18 -17.54 40.96 26.79
C GLU A 18 -17.21 39.49 27.15
N GLY A 19 -15.93 39.09 27.08
CA GLY A 19 -15.43 37.79 27.51
C GLY A 19 -15.37 36.70 26.43
N TYR A 20 -15.54 37.04 25.15
CA TYR A 20 -15.43 36.13 24.02
C TYR A 20 -13.98 36.01 23.51
N PRO A 21 -13.52 34.82 23.09
CA PRO A 21 -12.21 34.64 22.48
C PRO A 21 -12.07 35.43 21.18
N MET A 22 -11.02 36.26 21.06
CA MET A 22 -10.78 37.06 19.85
C MET A 22 -10.29 36.24 18.64
N LYS A 23 -9.76 35.03 18.88
CA LYS A 23 -9.31 34.11 17.82
C LYS A 23 -10.20 32.88 17.82
N GLU A 24 -10.71 32.52 16.64
CA GLU A 24 -11.38 31.24 16.40
C GLU A 24 -10.38 30.12 16.74
N ILE A 25 -10.65 29.42 17.84
CA ILE A 25 -9.89 28.23 18.19
C ILE A 25 -10.40 27.15 17.25
N ASP A 26 -9.58 26.72 16.29
CA ASP A 26 -9.86 25.53 15.50
C ASP A 26 -10.04 24.34 16.47
N ALA A 27 -11.28 23.96 16.72
CA ALA A 27 -11.63 22.76 17.46
C ALA A 27 -11.30 21.54 16.58
N GLY A 28 -10.01 21.24 16.45
CA GLY A 28 -9.46 20.25 15.52
C GLY A 28 -9.86 18.79 15.78
N ASP A 29 -10.63 18.50 16.83
CA ASP A 29 -11.03 17.12 17.20
C ASP A 29 -12.51 16.80 16.89
N SER A 30 -13.37 17.78 16.63
CA SER A 30 -14.79 17.48 16.33
C SER A 30 -15.03 17.00 14.90
N THR A 31 -14.14 17.33 13.96
CA THR A 31 -14.33 17.08 12.52
C THR A 31 -14.28 15.59 12.14
N VAL A 32 -13.45 14.79 12.82
CA VAL A 32 -13.31 13.36 12.50
C VAL A 32 -14.58 12.61 12.88
N THR A 33 -15.10 12.85 14.10
CA THR A 33 -16.32 12.20 14.59
C THR A 33 -17.56 12.63 13.79
N GLN A 34 -17.57 13.87 13.31
CA GLN A 34 -18.65 14.38 12.47
C GLN A 34 -18.60 13.77 11.07
N ALA A 35 -17.42 13.68 10.45
CA ALA A 35 -17.25 13.05 9.14
C ALA A 35 -17.53 11.54 9.14
N GLU A 36 -17.36 10.85 10.26
CA GLU A 36 -17.76 9.44 10.40
C GLU A 36 -19.28 9.28 10.50
N ARG A 37 -19.96 10.16 11.24
CA ARG A 37 -21.43 10.18 11.33
C ARG A 37 -22.07 10.52 9.99
N GLU A 38 -21.56 11.56 9.32
CA GLU A 38 -22.04 11.96 7.99
C GLU A 38 -21.88 10.81 6.97
N ARG A 39 -20.77 10.06 7.01
CA ARG A 39 -20.59 8.87 6.18
C ARG A 39 -21.62 7.77 6.48
N GLN A 40 -21.94 7.55 7.75
CA GLN A 40 -22.92 6.54 8.14
C GLN A 40 -24.33 6.92 7.67
N GLU A 41 -24.70 8.19 7.81
CA GLU A 41 -25.97 8.73 7.31
C GLU A 41 -26.08 8.63 5.77
N GLU A 42 -24.98 8.92 5.05
CA GLU A 42 -24.91 8.74 3.60
C GLU A 42 -25.08 7.27 3.18
N GLU A 43 -24.51 6.32 3.92
CA GLU A 43 -24.65 4.88 3.65
C GLU A 43 -26.10 4.40 3.87
N GLU A 44 -26.77 4.88 4.93
CA GLU A 44 -28.18 4.57 5.21
C GLU A 44 -29.10 5.16 4.14
N TYR A 45 -28.87 6.42 3.74
CA TYR A 45 -29.63 7.06 2.66
C TYR A 45 -29.49 6.33 1.31
N LEU A 46 -28.26 5.88 0.98
CA LEU A 46 -28.03 5.08 -0.22
C LEU A 46 -28.80 3.75 -0.16
N MET A 47 -28.89 3.10 1.00
CA MET A 47 -29.63 1.85 1.18
C MET A 47 -31.13 2.01 0.89
N ASP A 48 -31.74 3.09 1.38
CA ASP A 48 -33.15 3.39 1.15
C ASP A 48 -33.43 3.68 -0.33
N LEU A 49 -32.53 4.40 -1.01
CA LEU A 49 -32.61 4.62 -2.45
C LEU A 49 -32.50 3.32 -3.24
N GLU A 50 -31.60 2.41 -2.87
CA GLU A 50 -31.48 1.08 -3.48
C GLU A 50 -32.78 0.27 -3.30
N ALA A 51 -33.41 0.34 -2.13
CA ALA A 51 -34.67 -0.34 -1.83
C ALA A 51 -35.85 0.21 -2.66
N GLY A 52 -35.93 1.54 -2.83
CA GLY A 52 -36.99 2.19 -3.58
C GLY A 52 -36.87 2.08 -5.11
N THR A 53 -35.64 2.12 -5.63
CA THR A 53 -35.38 2.13 -7.09
C THR A 53 -34.99 0.76 -7.66
N GLY A 54 -34.57 -0.19 -6.80
CA GLY A 54 -34.05 -1.49 -7.22
C GLY A 54 -32.71 -1.43 -7.95
N GLN A 55 -32.04 -0.26 -7.99
CA GLN A 55 -30.72 -0.09 -8.59
C GLN A 55 -29.67 -0.02 -7.49
N THR A 56 -28.56 -0.76 -7.63
CA THR A 56 -27.45 -0.74 -6.67
C THR A 56 -26.52 0.44 -6.97
N PHE A 57 -26.37 1.38 -6.04
CA PHE A 57 -25.46 2.53 -6.13
C PHE A 57 -24.09 2.23 -5.50
N ILE A 58 -23.99 1.20 -4.66
CA ILE A 58 -22.74 0.74 -4.08
C ILE A 58 -22.05 -0.23 -5.04
N LYS A 59 -21.00 0.24 -5.73
CA LYS A 59 -20.12 -0.61 -6.57
C LYS A 59 -19.32 -1.57 -5.66
N LYS A 60 -19.89 -2.72 -5.30
CA LYS A 60 -19.17 -3.81 -4.63
C LYS A 60 -18.00 -4.22 -5.54
N SER A 61 -16.79 -3.80 -5.19
CA SER A 61 -15.58 -4.25 -5.89
C SER A 61 -15.55 -5.78 -5.84
N LYS A 62 -15.56 -6.44 -7.00
CA LYS A 62 -15.53 -7.90 -7.09
C LYS A 62 -14.20 -8.39 -6.51
N LYS A 63 -14.16 -8.68 -5.21
CA LYS A 63 -13.02 -9.26 -4.53
C LYS A 63 -12.78 -10.63 -5.16
N LYS A 64 -11.74 -10.72 -6.00
CA LYS A 64 -11.37 -11.97 -6.69
C LYS A 64 -11.11 -13.03 -5.63
N LYS A 65 -12.01 -14.01 -5.47
CA LYS A 65 -11.79 -15.15 -4.57
C LYS A 65 -10.48 -15.81 -4.98
N LYS A 66 -9.49 -15.76 -4.09
CA LYS A 66 -8.20 -16.42 -4.27
C LYS A 66 -8.48 -17.91 -4.23
N ARG A 67 -8.56 -18.56 -5.39
CA ARG A 67 -8.67 -20.02 -5.46
C ARG A 67 -7.45 -20.62 -4.79
N ASP A 68 -7.63 -21.61 -3.93
CA ASP A 68 -6.53 -22.36 -3.33
C ASP A 68 -5.74 -23.02 -4.45
N SER A 69 -4.57 -22.45 -4.76
CA SER A 69 -3.70 -22.98 -5.80
C SER A 69 -3.14 -24.32 -5.31
N THR A 70 -3.26 -25.35 -6.13
CA THR A 70 -2.62 -26.64 -5.84
C THR A 70 -1.11 -26.45 -5.67
N VAL A 71 -0.45 -27.34 -4.92
CA VAL A 71 1.00 -27.28 -4.72
C VAL A 71 1.74 -27.20 -6.07
N ARG A 72 1.27 -27.93 -7.08
CA ARG A 72 1.80 -27.91 -8.43
C ARG A 72 1.72 -26.52 -9.07
N GLN A 73 0.56 -25.86 -9.05
CA GLN A 73 0.39 -24.52 -9.61
C GLN A 73 1.25 -23.47 -8.90
N ARG A 74 1.40 -23.61 -7.57
CA ARG A 74 2.27 -22.73 -6.79
C ARG A 74 3.73 -22.87 -7.18
N LEU A 75 4.20 -24.11 -7.38
CA LEU A 75 5.57 -24.38 -7.81
C LEU A 75 5.80 -23.97 -9.25
N GLU A 76 4.85 -24.26 -10.15
CA GLU A 76 4.89 -23.86 -11.55
C GLU A 76 5.10 -22.36 -11.69
N LYS A 77 4.33 -21.54 -10.95
CA LYS A 77 4.50 -20.09 -10.96
C LYS A 77 5.87 -19.62 -10.47
N LYS A 78 6.52 -20.36 -9.57
CA LYS A 78 7.84 -20.00 -9.01
C LYS A 78 8.99 -20.48 -9.89
N LEU A 79 8.86 -21.66 -10.50
CA LEU A 79 9.91 -22.30 -11.28
C LEU A 79 9.89 -21.81 -12.74
N LEU A 80 8.71 -21.61 -13.30
CA LEU A 80 8.51 -21.21 -14.70
C LEU A 80 8.32 -19.70 -14.88
N ASP A 81 8.52 -18.88 -13.84
CA ASP A 81 8.56 -17.43 -14.06
C ASP A 81 9.76 -17.09 -14.96
N PRO A 82 9.55 -16.38 -16.09
CA PRO A 82 10.60 -16.07 -17.05
C PRO A 82 11.80 -15.36 -16.42
N ARG A 83 11.59 -14.56 -15.37
CA ARG A 83 12.68 -13.90 -14.64
C ARG A 83 13.54 -14.88 -13.86
N THR A 84 12.93 -15.89 -13.23
CA THR A 84 13.66 -16.96 -12.54
C THR A 84 14.42 -17.82 -13.53
N VAL A 85 13.79 -18.24 -14.62
CA VAL A 85 14.44 -19.06 -15.66
C VAL A 85 15.67 -18.33 -16.22
N LYS A 86 15.54 -17.04 -16.57
CA LYS A 86 16.66 -16.23 -17.07
C LYS A 86 17.83 -16.11 -16.09
N ARG A 87 17.55 -15.99 -14.78
CA ARG A 87 18.60 -15.92 -13.75
C ARG A 87 19.32 -17.26 -13.59
N ILE A 88 18.57 -18.35 -13.56
CA ILE A 88 19.14 -19.69 -13.41
C ILE A 88 19.97 -20.06 -14.64
N SER A 89 19.46 -19.82 -15.85
CA SER A 89 20.21 -20.09 -17.07
C SER A 89 21.52 -19.31 -17.11
N ALA A 90 21.49 -18.01 -16.79
CA ALA A 90 22.72 -17.19 -16.72
C ALA A 90 23.73 -17.72 -15.69
N ALA A 91 23.28 -18.18 -14.53
CA ALA A 91 24.16 -18.77 -13.52
C ALA A 91 24.77 -20.09 -13.99
N LEU A 92 23.99 -20.94 -14.67
CA LEU A 92 24.48 -22.18 -15.26
C LEU A 92 25.47 -21.92 -16.39
N ASP A 93 25.20 -20.95 -17.25
CA ASP A 93 26.08 -20.53 -18.34
C ASP A 93 27.42 -20.01 -17.79
N ALA A 94 27.38 -19.16 -16.76
CA ALA A 94 28.57 -18.68 -16.08
C ALA A 94 29.39 -19.81 -15.45
N ALA A 95 28.74 -20.77 -14.80
CA ALA A 95 29.41 -21.94 -14.24
C ALA A 95 30.05 -22.83 -15.32
N CYS A 96 29.37 -23.01 -16.45
CA CYS A 96 29.92 -23.71 -17.62
C CYS A 96 31.14 -22.98 -18.18
N LYS A 97 31.05 -21.66 -18.40
CA LYS A 97 32.18 -20.85 -18.86
C LYS A 97 33.38 -20.93 -17.91
N ALA A 98 33.17 -20.79 -16.61
CA ALA A 98 34.23 -20.91 -15.61
C ALA A 98 34.90 -22.29 -15.61
N ARG A 99 34.11 -23.36 -15.81
CA ARG A 99 34.66 -24.73 -15.94
C ARG A 99 35.51 -24.88 -17.18
N ILE A 100 35.06 -24.31 -18.30
CA ILE A 100 35.77 -24.35 -19.58
C ILE A 100 37.08 -23.56 -19.46
N GLU A 101 37.04 -22.34 -18.92
CA GLU A 101 38.22 -21.51 -18.66
C GLU A 101 39.22 -22.21 -17.74
N LYS A 102 38.76 -22.85 -16.66
CA LYS A 102 39.65 -23.60 -15.76
C LYS A 102 40.37 -24.75 -16.46
N ARG A 103 39.69 -25.46 -17.37
CA ARG A 103 40.23 -26.64 -18.06
C ARG A 103 41.05 -26.29 -19.28
N PHE A 104 40.62 -25.28 -20.03
CA PHE A 104 41.09 -25.01 -21.39
C PHE A 104 41.51 -23.55 -21.59
N GLY A 105 41.52 -22.71 -20.54
CA GLY A 105 41.91 -21.29 -20.66
C GLY A 105 43.37 -21.07 -21.07
N HIS A 106 44.22 -22.07 -20.89
CA HIS A 106 45.61 -22.05 -21.39
C HIS A 106 45.73 -22.46 -22.87
N GLN A 107 44.64 -22.93 -23.50
CA GLN A 107 44.62 -23.37 -24.90
C GLN A 107 43.98 -22.30 -25.77
N PHE A 108 44.79 -21.66 -26.62
CA PHE A 108 44.36 -20.58 -27.51
C PHE A 108 43.22 -20.98 -28.48
N VAL A 109 43.10 -22.28 -28.80
CA VAL A 109 42.01 -22.80 -29.65
C VAL A 109 40.64 -22.58 -29.01
N HIS A 110 40.55 -22.61 -27.68
CA HIS A 110 39.29 -22.52 -26.95
C HIS A 110 38.91 -21.08 -26.56
N SER A 111 39.84 -20.12 -26.64
CA SER A 111 39.56 -18.70 -26.41
C SER A 111 38.87 -18.00 -27.59
N MET A 112 38.92 -18.60 -28.79
CA MET A 112 38.40 -18.01 -30.03
C MET A 112 36.95 -18.44 -30.35
N SER A 113 36.36 -19.35 -29.56
CA SER A 113 35.04 -19.96 -29.81
C SER A 113 33.92 -19.43 -28.88
N GLN A 114 34.16 -18.35 -28.12
CA GLN A 114 33.18 -17.77 -27.19
C GLN A 114 32.18 -16.83 -27.85
#